data_AF-A0A4D6L0I4-F1
#
_entry.id   AF-A0A4D6L0I4-F1
#
_cell.length_a   1.000
_cell.length_b   1.000
_cell.length_c   1.000
_cell.angle_alpha   90.00
_cell.angle_beta   90.00
_cell.angle_gamma   90.00
#
_symmetry.space_group_name_H-M   'P 1'
#
loop_
_entity.id
_entity.type
_entity.pdbx_description
1 polymer ?
#
loop_
_entity_poly.entity_id
_entity_poly.type
_entity_poly.pdbx_seq_one_letter_code
_entity_poly.pdbx_strand_id
1 'polypeptide(L)'
;MNKMVALHSHERVKNYYESWVRNPRLFGSLFSGSLVTSSSPRFNLYGNDFGWGKPLAVRSGSANKIRGKISVFGGAEEGSIDIEMCLPFEILEAMGNHPDFMDAVSS
;
A
#
# COMPACT_ATOMS: atom_id res chain seq x y z
N MET A 1 12.13 -14.02 -7.31
CA MET A 1 10.66 -14.02 -7.41
C MET A 1 10.12 -15.38 -7.89
N ASN A 2 10.62 -15.94 -9.00
CA ASN A 2 10.11 -17.19 -9.60
C ASN A 2 10.13 -18.43 -8.68
N LYS A 3 11.12 -18.57 -7.78
CA LYS A 3 11.16 -19.72 -6.86
C LYS A 3 10.02 -19.71 -5.84
N MET A 4 9.68 -18.55 -5.27
CA MET A 4 8.58 -18.45 -4.31
C MET A 4 7.23 -18.67 -4.98
N VAL A 5 7.04 -18.13 -6.18
CA VAL A 5 5.82 -18.36 -6.98
C VAL A 5 5.66 -19.85 -7.32
N ALA A 6 6.74 -20.52 -7.72
CA ALA A 6 6.73 -21.95 -8.02
C ALA A 6 6.39 -22.85 -6.81
N LEU A 7 6.56 -22.35 -5.57
CA LEU A 7 6.16 -23.09 -4.37
C LEU A 7 4.65 -23.11 -4.14
N HIS A 8 3.87 -22.26 -4.81
CA HIS A 8 2.41 -22.21 -4.67
C HIS A 8 1.72 -23.17 -5.65
N SER A 9 1.78 -24.48 -5.38
CA SER A 9 1.00 -25.47 -6.14
C SER A 9 -0.50 -25.38 -5.83
N HIS A 10 -1.33 -25.89 -6.74
CA HIS A 10 -2.79 -25.96 -6.56
C HIS A 10 -3.17 -26.58 -5.20
N GLU A 11 -2.57 -27.72 -4.86
CA GLU A 11 -2.83 -28.42 -3.59
C GLU A 11 -2.44 -27.58 -2.37
N ARG A 12 -1.29 -26.92 -2.40
CA ARG A 12 -0.82 -26.08 -1.28
C ARG A 12 -1.73 -24.88 -1.07
N VAL A 13 -2.15 -24.23 -2.16
CA VAL A 13 -3.07 -23.09 -2.11
C VAL A 13 -4.44 -23.54 -1.58
N LYS A 14 -4.98 -24.66 -2.08
CA LYS A 14 -6.24 -25.23 -1.61
C LYS A 14 -6.19 -25.58 -0.12
N ASN A 15 -5.17 -26.32 0.32
CA ASN A 15 -5.00 -26.71 1.73
C ASN A 15 -4.85 -25.49 2.64
N TYR A 16 -4.15 -24.45 2.17
CA TYR A 16 -4.04 -23.18 2.90
C TYR A 16 -5.42 -22.52 3.10
N TYR A 17 -6.23 -22.40 2.05
CA TYR A 17 -7.57 -21.83 2.16
C TYR A 17 -8.50 -22.64 3.07
N GLU A 18 -8.51 -23.97 2.92
CA GLU A 18 -9.31 -24.85 3.79
C GLU A 18 -8.89 -24.73 5.27
N SER A 19 -7.58 -24.63 5.54
CA SER A 19 -7.07 -24.40 6.90
C SER A 19 -7.45 -23.02 7.43
N TRP A 20 -7.35 -21.98 6.60
CA TRP A 20 -7.66 -20.61 7.00
C TRP A 20 -9.14 -20.45 7.33
N VAL A 21 -10.05 -21.05 6.56
CA VAL A 21 -11.50 -21.01 6.85
C VAL A 21 -11.83 -21.65 8.20
N ARG A 22 -11.09 -22.69 8.61
CA ARG A 22 -11.28 -23.33 9.93
C ARG A 22 -10.76 -22.49 11.10
N ASN A 23 -9.76 -21.63 10.88
CA ASN A 23 -9.18 -20.77 11.90
C ASN A 23 -8.69 -19.44 11.30
N PRO A 24 -9.62 -18.51 10.99
CA PRO A 24 -9.27 -17.29 10.30
C PRO A 24 -8.44 -16.40 11.22
N ARG A 25 -7.20 -16.12 10.80
CA ARG A 25 -6.39 -15.07 11.40
C ARG A 25 -6.66 -13.78 10.66
N LEU A 26 -7.54 -12.97 11.23
CA LEU A 26 -7.76 -11.62 10.74
C LEU A 26 -6.54 -10.77 11.09
N PHE A 27 -6.17 -9.87 10.16
CA PHE A 27 -5.14 -8.88 10.45
C PHE A 27 -5.68 -7.96 11.56
N GLY A 28 -5.09 -8.07 12.75
CA GLY A 28 -5.46 -7.25 13.90
C GLY A 28 -4.92 -5.83 13.79
N SER A 29 -5.20 -5.01 14.81
CA SER A 29 -4.56 -3.71 14.96
C SER A 29 -3.04 -3.86 14.93
N LEU A 30 -2.39 -3.01 14.13
CA LEU A 30 -0.94 -2.85 14.18
C LEU A 30 -0.51 -2.53 15.61
N PHE A 31 0.62 -3.10 16.04
CA PHE A 31 1.22 -2.75 17.32
C PHE A 31 1.59 -1.26 17.31
N SER A 32 1.53 -0.61 18.48
CA SER A 32 1.95 0.79 18.61
C SER A 32 3.39 0.94 18.11
N GLY A 33 3.63 1.92 17.23
CA GLY A 33 4.94 2.18 16.63
C GLY A 33 5.32 1.27 15.45
N SER A 34 4.46 0.38 14.99
CA SER A 34 4.72 -0.41 13.78
C SER A 34 4.32 0.33 12.51
N LEU A 35 5.14 0.17 11.47
CA LEU A 35 4.85 0.63 10.11
C LEU A 35 4.58 -0.57 9.22
N VAL A 36 3.55 -0.48 8.39
CA VAL A 36 3.26 -1.51 7.38
C VAL A 36 3.12 -0.87 6.01
N THR A 37 3.84 -1.42 5.04
CA THR A 37 3.75 -1.01 3.64
C THR A 37 2.75 -1.91 2.91
N SER A 38 1.90 -1.31 2.08
CA SER A 38 0.95 -2.02 1.24
C SER A 38 0.92 -1.45 -0.18
N SER A 39 0.25 -2.15 -1.11
CA SER A 39 0.25 -1.84 -2.55
C SER A 39 1.64 -2.03 -3.20
N SER A 40 1.80 -1.63 -4.46
CA SER A 40 3.06 -1.69 -5.19
C SER A 40 3.14 -0.59 -6.24
N PRO A 41 4.32 0.06 -6.41
CA PRO A 41 4.50 1.05 -7.47
C PRO A 41 4.49 0.44 -8.88
N ARG A 42 4.54 -0.89 -8.98
CA ARG A 42 4.50 -1.64 -10.24
C ARG A 42 3.09 -1.74 -10.83
N PHE A 43 2.06 -1.35 -10.10
CA PHE A 43 0.69 -1.35 -10.60
C PHE A 43 0.42 -0.04 -11.35
N ASN A 44 0.13 -0.15 -12.65
CA ASN A 44 -0.19 0.99 -13.50
C ASN A 44 -1.63 1.47 -13.27
N LEU A 45 -1.87 2.10 -12.12
CA LEU A 45 -3.20 2.58 -11.75
C LEU A 45 -3.61 3.82 -12.57
N TYR A 46 -2.66 4.72 -12.85
CA TYR A 46 -2.87 5.89 -13.70
C TYR A 46 -3.06 5.57 -15.20
N GLY A 47 -2.74 4.34 -15.62
CA GLY A 47 -2.98 3.86 -16.98
C GLY A 47 -4.43 3.47 -17.28
N ASN A 48 -5.31 3.43 -16.26
CA ASN A 48 -6.71 3.06 -16.46
C ASN A 48 -7.51 4.24 -17.01
N ASP A 49 -7.91 4.16 -18.28
CA ASP A 49 -8.84 5.11 -18.90
C ASP A 49 -10.12 4.37 -19.32
N PHE A 50 -11.25 4.80 -18.76
CA PHE A 50 -12.57 4.20 -19.04
C PHE A 50 -13.32 4.91 -20.16
N GLY A 51 -12.69 5.86 -20.86
CA GLY A 51 -13.29 6.66 -21.94
C GLY A 51 -13.64 8.10 -21.56
N TRP A 52 -13.37 8.49 -20.31
CA TRP A 52 -13.55 9.86 -19.80
C TRP A 52 -12.24 10.48 -19.29
N GLY A 53 -11.10 9.87 -19.61
CA GLY A 53 -9.79 10.33 -19.23
C GLY A 53 -9.16 9.52 -18.11
N LYS A 54 -7.85 9.75 -17.93
CA LYS A 54 -7.01 9.08 -16.93
C LYS A 54 -7.32 9.56 -15.51
N PRO A 55 -6.96 8.79 -14.47
CA PRO A 55 -7.15 9.18 -13.08
C PRO A 55 -6.30 10.41 -12.76
N LEU A 56 -6.86 11.33 -11.97
CA LEU A 56 -6.12 12.48 -11.45
C LEU A 56 -5.27 12.11 -10.22
N ALA A 57 -5.79 11.24 -9.37
CA ALA A 57 -5.11 10.80 -8.15
C ALA A 57 -5.56 9.38 -7.75
N VAL A 58 -4.65 8.62 -7.14
CA VAL A 58 -4.95 7.32 -6.53
C VAL A 58 -4.99 7.46 -5.00
N ARG A 59 -6.07 7.00 -4.37
CA ARG A 59 -6.25 7.02 -2.90
C ARG A 59 -6.91 5.74 -2.42
N SER A 60 -6.65 5.37 -1.16
CA SER A 60 -7.33 4.22 -0.55
C SER A 60 -8.60 4.65 0.19
N GLY A 61 -9.61 3.76 0.20
CA GLY A 61 -10.85 3.98 0.94
C GLY A 61 -10.63 4.04 2.46
N SER A 62 -11.58 4.61 3.21
CA SER A 62 -11.48 4.82 4.66
C SER A 62 -11.17 3.54 5.45
N ALA A 63 -11.75 2.40 5.06
CA ALA A 63 -11.50 1.10 5.68
C ALA A 63 -10.02 0.65 5.58
N ASN A 64 -9.25 1.27 4.69
CA ASN A 64 -7.83 1.01 4.52
C ASN A 64 -6.94 1.95 5.33
N LYS A 65 -7.48 2.92 6.08
CA LYS A 65 -6.70 3.90 6.84
C LYS A 65 -6.47 3.39 8.27
N ILE A 66 -5.38 2.65 8.45
CA ILE A 66 -4.94 2.10 9.74
C ILE A 66 -3.71 2.89 10.18
N ARG A 67 -3.65 3.31 11.45
CA ARG A 67 -2.48 4.00 12.03
C ARG A 67 -1.20 3.19 11.76
N GLY A 68 -0.19 3.83 11.18
CA GLY A 68 1.08 3.21 10.80
C GLY A 68 1.10 2.59 9.40
N LYS A 69 -0.01 2.63 8.66
CA LYS A 69 -0.06 2.16 7.29
C LYS A 69 0.51 3.19 6.32
N ILE A 70 1.35 2.69 5.41
CA ILE A 70 1.90 3.40 4.27
C ILE A 70 1.47 2.64 3.01
N SER A 71 0.76 3.29 2.10
CA SER A 71 0.36 2.71 0.82
C SER A 71 1.20 3.35 -0.29
N VAL A 72 1.78 2.52 -1.16
CA VAL A 72 2.69 2.96 -2.22
C VAL A 72 2.08 2.66 -3.58
N PHE A 73 1.98 3.66 -4.44
CA PHE A 73 1.45 3.56 -5.80
C PHE A 73 2.50 4.05 -6.80
N GLY A 74 2.38 3.61 -8.06
CA GLY A 74 3.12 4.24 -9.13
C GLY A 74 2.54 5.64 -9.31
N GLY A 75 3.37 6.67 -9.38
CA GLY A 75 2.90 8.03 -9.56
C GLY A 75 2.41 8.30 -10.98
N ALA A 76 1.85 9.49 -11.21
CA ALA A 76 1.30 9.88 -12.50
C ALA A 76 2.38 10.08 -13.57
N GLU A 77 3.59 10.48 -13.15
CA GLU A 77 4.75 10.65 -14.01
C GLU A 77 5.59 9.38 -14.05
N GLU A 78 6.24 9.12 -15.19
CA GLU A 78 7.10 7.94 -15.33
C GLU A 78 8.26 7.96 -14.33
N GLY A 79 8.39 6.87 -13.56
CA GLY A 79 9.42 6.75 -12.52
C GLY A 79 9.06 7.39 -11.18
N SER A 80 7.96 8.14 -11.09
CA SER A 80 7.47 8.74 -9.85
C SER A 80 6.71 7.73 -8.97
N ILE A 81 6.54 8.06 -7.69
CA ILE A 81 5.86 7.24 -6.69
C ILE A 81 4.92 8.14 -5.89
N ASP A 82 3.67 7.71 -5.73
CA ASP A 82 2.73 8.34 -4.80
C ASP A 82 2.69 7.55 -3.49
N ILE A 83 2.76 8.27 -2.38
CA ILE A 83 2.71 7.69 -1.04
C ILE A 83 1.51 8.24 -0.26
N GLU A 84 0.64 7.35 0.19
CA GLU A 84 -0.43 7.69 1.15
C GLU A 84 -0.04 7.18 2.54
N MET A 85 0.06 8.09 3.51
CA MET A 85 0.44 7.77 4.89
C MET A 85 -0.75 7.99 5.85
N CYS A 86 -0.99 7.03 6.74
CA CYS A 86 -1.96 7.17 7.83
C CYS A 86 -1.22 7.19 9.17
N LEU A 87 -0.85 8.40 9.62
CA LEU A 87 -0.09 8.64 10.84
C LEU A 87 -0.81 9.66 11.73
N PRO A 88 -0.51 9.72 13.04
CA PRO A 88 -0.94 10.81 13.90
C PRO A 88 -0.54 12.17 13.32
N PHE A 89 -1.38 13.18 13.56
CA PHE A 89 -1.20 14.53 13.02
C PHE A 89 0.16 15.11 13.40
N GLU A 90 0.59 14.90 14.65
CA GLU A 90 1.85 15.43 15.19
C GLU A 90 3.06 14.90 14.42
N ILE A 91 2.98 13.65 13.94
CA ILE A 91 4.04 13.06 13.11
C ILE A 91 4.02 13.65 11.70
N LEU A 92 2.84 13.79 11.10
CA LEU A 92 2.70 14.39 9.77
C LEU A 92 3.16 15.85 9.75
N GLU A 93 2.85 16.61 10.81
CA GLU A 93 3.30 17.98 11.00
C GLU A 93 4.83 18.05 11.17
N ALA A 94 5.41 17.17 11.98
CA ALA A 94 6.86 17.10 12.14
C ALA A 94 7.57 16.77 10.81
N MET A 95 7.01 15.85 10.02
CA MET A 95 7.53 15.50 8.69
C MET A 95 7.42 16.67 7.71
N GLY A 96 6.27 17.36 7.68
CA GLY A 96 6.05 18.53 6.82
C GLY A 96 6.97 19.71 7.13
N ASN A 97 7.51 19.77 8.35
CA ASN A 97 8.49 20.77 8.77
C ASN A 97 9.96 20.29 8.66
N HIS A 98 10.21 19.04 8.24
CA HIS A 98 11.56 18.47 8.15
C HIS A 98 12.19 18.77 6.77
N PRO A 99 13.27 19.57 6.69
CA PRO A 99 13.84 20.02 5.40
C PRO A 99 14.23 18.87 4.48
N ASP A 100 14.98 17.88 4.98
CA ASP A 100 15.45 16.76 4.14
C ASP A 100 14.30 15.86 3.66
N PHE A 101 13.18 15.83 4.39
CA PHE A 101 12.01 15.06 3.97
C PHE A 101 11.28 15.81 2.85
N MET A 102 11.09 17.11 3.02
CA MET A 102 10.41 17.96 2.04
C MET A 102 11.24 18.15 0.76
N ASP A 103 12.58 18.07 0.83
CA ASP A 103 13.44 18.05 -0.37
C ASP A 103 13.18 16.81 -1.24
N ALA A 104 12.78 15.69 -0.64
CA ALA A 104 12.48 14.44 -1.33
C ALA A 104 11.01 14.32 -1.80
N VAL A 105 10.11 15.22 -1.38
CA VAL A 105 8.68 15.15 -1.68
C VAL A 105 8.29 16.29 -2.60
N SER A 106 7.76 15.95 -3.79
CA SER A 106 7.14 16.93 -4.68
C SER A 106 5.69 17.21 -4.28
N SER A 107 5.26 18.46 -4.43
CA SER A 107 3.88 18.92 -4.23
C SER A 107 2.98 18.56 -5.40
#